data_AF-A0A9P6A062-F1
#
_entry.id   AF-A0A9P6A062-F1
#
_cell.length_a   1.000
_cell.length_b   1.000
_cell.length_c   1.000
_cell.angle_alpha   90.00
_cell.angle_beta   90.00
_cell.angle_gamma   90.00
#
_symmetry.space_group_name_H-M   'P 1'
#
loop_
_entity.id
_entity.type
_entity.pdbx_description
1 polymer ?
#
loop_
_entity_poly.entity_id
_entity_poly.type
_entity_poly.pdbx_seq_one_letter_code
_entity_poly.pdbx_strand_id
1 'polypeptide(L)'
;HRSTGMNFVSLNKFIHTTDSRMIQTTKDFPEDFPFDLDYNSGNPLGVGWLQATIGHGVRSSSATSYLALGYTARKNLHVLVHAHVTRIREETSRSKRFSTVEFMSRSG
;
A
#
# COMPACT_ATOMS: atom_id res chain seq x y z
N HIS A 1 9.54 1.35 13.40
CA HIS A 1 9.02 2.02 12.19
C HIS A 1 10.00 3.05 11.64
N ARG A 2 9.94 3.36 10.33
CA ARG A 2 10.78 4.39 9.67
C ARG A 2 9.99 5.71 9.54
N SER A 3 10.61 6.84 9.85
CA SER A 3 9.97 8.18 9.85
C SER A 3 10.27 9.04 8.62
N THR A 4 11.16 8.59 7.74
CA THR A 4 11.65 9.36 6.57
C THR A 4 11.18 8.79 5.24
N GLY A 5 10.27 7.81 5.25
CA GLY A 5 9.75 7.18 4.05
C GLY A 5 8.72 8.05 3.32
N MET A 6 8.54 7.78 2.02
CA MET A 6 7.57 8.49 1.18
C MET A 6 6.12 8.09 1.42
N ASN A 7 5.89 6.83 1.81
CA ASN A 7 4.54 6.32 2.08
C ASN A 7 4.23 6.46 3.58
N PHE A 8 3.20 7.25 3.89
CA PHE A 8 2.79 7.48 5.26
C PHE A 8 2.00 6.30 5.82
N VAL A 9 2.24 6.01 7.09
CA VAL A 9 1.50 5.03 7.88
C VAL A 9 1.13 5.69 9.20
N SER A 10 -0.11 5.52 9.63
CA SER A 10 -0.59 6.01 10.92
C SER A 10 -1.52 5.01 11.58
N LEU A 11 -1.75 5.20 12.88
CA LEU A 11 -2.87 4.58 13.57
C LEU A 11 -4.19 5.23 13.14
N ASN A 12 -5.29 4.54 13.44
CA ASN A 12 -6.61 5.13 13.32
C ASN A 12 -6.75 6.31 14.29
N LYS A 13 -7.17 7.47 13.79
CA LYS A 13 -7.46 8.65 14.62
C LYS A 13 -8.88 8.67 15.16
N PHE A 14 -9.74 7.78 14.67
CA PHE A 14 -11.11 7.64 15.12
C PHE A 14 -11.27 6.36 15.93
N ILE A 15 -11.68 6.50 17.19
CA ILE A 15 -11.90 5.36 18.09
C ILE A 15 -13.29 4.80 17.81
N HIS A 16 -13.38 3.50 17.56
CA HIS A 16 -14.65 2.80 17.45
C HIS A 16 -15.15 2.36 18.83
N THR A 17 -16.47 2.21 18.98
CA THR A 17 -17.10 1.79 20.23
C THR A 17 -16.68 0.40 20.70
N THR A 18 -16.12 -0.41 19.80
CA THR A 18 -15.63 -1.76 20.06
C THR A 18 -14.18 -1.79 20.58
N ASP A 19 -13.40 -0.73 20.37
CA ASP A 19 -11.95 -0.77 20.62
C ASP A 19 -11.64 -1.03 22.09
N SER A 20 -12.37 -0.39 23.00
CA SER A 20 -12.22 -0.62 24.44
C SER A 20 -12.55 -2.04 24.85
N ARG A 21 -13.53 -2.67 24.20
CA ARG A 21 -13.92 -4.07 24.45
C ARG A 21 -12.83 -5.02 23.96
N MET A 22 -12.29 -4.80 22.76
CA MET A 22 -11.20 -5.61 22.21
C MET A 22 -9.96 -5.56 23.10
N ILE A 23 -9.54 -4.37 23.53
CA ILE A 23 -8.38 -4.20 24.42
C ILE A 23 -8.65 -4.78 25.83
N GLN A 24 -9.90 -4.76 26.30
CA GLN A 24 -10.23 -5.41 27.57
C GLN A 24 -10.14 -6.94 27.44
N THR A 25 -10.60 -7.52 26.32
CA THR A 25 -10.50 -8.96 26.05
C THR A 25 -9.05 -9.47 26.11
N THR A 26 -8.07 -8.67 25.68
CA THR A 26 -6.64 -9.07 25.77
C THR A 26 -6.13 -9.16 27.20
N LYS A 27 -6.83 -8.53 28.16
CA LYS A 27 -6.51 -8.60 29.59
C LYS A 27 -7.28 -9.71 30.28
N ASP A 28 -8.52 -9.92 29.88
CA ASP A 28 -9.40 -10.94 30.45
C ASP A 28 -8.97 -12.36 30.02
N PHE A 29 -8.45 -12.50 28.80
CA PHE A 29 -8.08 -13.79 28.18
C PHE A 29 -6.72 -13.71 27.47
N PRO A 30 -5.60 -13.48 28.19
CA PRO A 30 -4.29 -13.22 27.58
C PRO A 30 -3.67 -14.44 26.89
N GLU A 31 -4.05 -15.67 27.27
CA GLU A 31 -3.56 -16.90 26.64
C GLU A 31 -4.12 -17.10 25.23
N ASP A 32 -5.39 -16.73 25.02
CA ASP A 32 -6.09 -16.87 23.73
C ASP A 32 -5.95 -15.62 22.85
N PHE A 33 -5.93 -14.43 23.47
CA PHE A 33 -5.91 -13.13 22.79
C PHE A 33 -4.82 -12.21 23.35
N PRO A 34 -3.54 -12.60 23.31
CA PRO A 34 -2.45 -11.78 23.83
C PRO A 34 -2.41 -10.41 23.13
N PHE A 35 -2.10 -9.36 23.88
CA PHE A 35 -1.90 -8.03 23.31
C PHE A 35 -0.61 -7.99 22.49
N ASP A 36 -0.70 -7.49 21.26
CA ASP A 36 0.44 -7.24 20.38
C ASP A 36 0.66 -5.73 20.24
N LEU A 37 1.83 -5.29 20.69
CA LEU A 37 2.23 -3.88 20.61
C LEU A 37 2.46 -3.43 19.16
N ASP A 38 2.99 -4.31 18.30
CA ASP A 38 3.30 -4.02 16.91
C ASP A 38 3.32 -5.29 16.07
N TYR A 39 2.21 -5.57 15.37
CA TYR A 39 2.09 -6.72 14.48
C TYR A 39 3.03 -6.69 13.26
N ASN A 40 3.67 -5.55 12.99
CA ASN A 40 4.71 -5.41 11.96
C ASN A 40 6.12 -5.73 12.48
N SER A 41 6.27 -6.19 13.73
CA SER A 41 7.54 -6.60 14.33
C SER A 41 8.14 -7.89 13.75
N GLY A 42 7.38 -8.61 12.93
CA GLY A 42 7.71 -9.95 12.43
C GLY A 42 7.04 -11.08 13.21
N ASN A 43 6.38 -10.77 14.33
CA ASN A 43 5.59 -11.73 15.13
C ASN A 43 4.13 -11.24 15.23
N PRO A 44 3.26 -11.56 14.26
CA PRO A 44 1.94 -10.91 14.13
C PRO A 44 0.82 -11.56 14.96
N LEU A 45 1.15 -12.53 15.82
CA LEU A 45 0.14 -13.25 16.60
C LEU A 45 -0.29 -12.43 17.81
N GLY A 46 -1.59 -12.18 17.92
CA GLY A 46 -2.21 -11.43 19.01
C GLY A 46 -3.19 -10.38 18.50
N VAL A 47 -3.55 -9.46 19.39
CA VAL A 47 -4.47 -8.35 19.14
C VAL A 47 -3.73 -7.03 19.33
N GLY A 48 -3.62 -6.25 18.26
CA GLY A 48 -2.94 -4.96 18.27
C GLY A 48 -3.72 -3.89 17.53
N TRP A 49 -3.18 -2.67 17.55
CA TRP A 49 -3.78 -1.54 16.84
C TRP A 49 -3.41 -1.56 15.35
N LEU A 50 -4.42 -1.43 14.48
CA LEU A 50 -4.22 -1.35 13.04
C LEU A 50 -3.35 -0.15 12.65
N GLN A 51 -2.30 -0.43 11.88
CA GLN A 51 -1.48 0.58 11.22
C GLN A 51 -1.88 0.62 9.74
N ALA A 52 -2.38 1.76 9.28
CA ALA A 52 -2.92 1.91 7.93
C ALA A 52 -2.13 2.95 7.12
N THR A 53 -2.11 2.80 5.79
CA THR A 53 -1.46 3.75 4.87
C THR A 53 -2.28 5.02 4.74
N ILE A 54 -2.18 5.89 5.75
CA ILE A 54 -2.91 7.14 5.90
C ILE A 54 -1.89 8.23 6.27
N GLY A 55 -1.94 9.34 5.55
CA GLY A 55 -1.10 10.52 5.81
C GLY A 55 -1.98 11.76 5.85
N HIS A 56 -1.82 12.60 6.87
CA HIS A 56 -2.59 13.85 7.02
C HIS A 56 -4.12 13.68 6.89
N GLY A 57 -4.67 12.54 7.35
CA GLY A 57 -6.10 12.26 7.30
C GLY A 57 -6.63 11.82 5.92
N VAL A 58 -5.76 11.65 4.93
CA VAL A 58 -6.11 11.14 3.60
C VAL A 58 -5.36 9.84 3.30
N ARG A 59 -5.88 9.08 2.33
CA ARG A 59 -5.23 7.85 1.87
C ARG A 59 -3.82 8.13 1.37
N SER A 60 -2.83 7.44 1.93
CA SER A 60 -1.48 7.37 1.38
C SER A 60 -1.39 6.17 0.44
N SER A 61 -1.42 6.41 -0.87
CA SER A 61 -1.33 5.38 -1.92
C SER A 61 0.03 5.42 -2.62
N SER A 62 0.35 4.42 -3.44
CA SER A 62 1.54 4.46 -4.29
C SER A 62 1.52 5.64 -5.27
N ALA A 63 0.34 5.97 -5.82
CA ALA A 63 0.18 7.12 -6.71
C ALA A 63 0.48 8.44 -5.99
N THR A 64 -0.02 8.64 -4.77
CA THR A 64 0.24 9.87 -4.00
C THR A 64 1.64 9.91 -3.39
N SER A 65 2.26 8.75 -3.14
CA SER A 65 3.60 8.69 -2.51
C SER A 65 4.74 8.79 -3.52
N TYR A 66 4.57 8.22 -4.71
CA TYR A 66 5.67 8.06 -5.69
C TYR A 66 5.36 8.64 -7.08
N LEU A 67 4.09 8.92 -7.39
CA LEU A 67 3.65 9.51 -8.67
C LEU A 67 2.84 10.81 -8.45
N ALA A 68 3.01 11.47 -7.31
CA ALA A 68 2.38 12.77 -7.07
C ALA A 68 2.86 13.81 -8.11
N LEU A 69 2.16 14.95 -8.19
CA LEU A 69 2.46 16.01 -9.15
C LEU A 69 3.94 16.44 -9.17
N GLY A 70 4.61 16.49 -8.02
CA GLY A 70 6.04 16.81 -7.95
C GLY A 70 6.97 15.77 -8.61
N TYR A 71 6.52 14.52 -8.74
CA TYR A 71 7.25 13.43 -9.38
C TYR A 71 6.90 13.31 -10.86
N THR A 72 5.62 13.43 -11.22
CA THR A 72 5.15 13.31 -12.61
C THR A 72 5.51 14.53 -13.46
N ALA A 73 5.92 15.65 -12.86
CA ALA A 73 6.48 16.78 -13.58
C ALA A 73 7.88 16.50 -14.19
N ARG A 74 8.53 15.38 -13.85
CA ARG A 74 9.84 15.02 -14.41
C ARG A 74 9.72 14.63 -15.88
N LYS A 75 10.53 15.25 -16.73
CA LYS A 75 10.51 15.05 -18.20
C LYS A 75 10.78 13.61 -18.65
N ASN A 76 11.40 12.79 -17.80
CA ASN A 76 11.75 11.40 -18.08
C ASN A 76 10.74 10.38 -17.49
N LEU A 77 9.60 10.83 -16.96
CA LEU A 77 8.55 9.98 -16.41
C LEU A 77 7.22 10.28 -17.10
N HIS A 78 6.62 9.27 -17.71
CA HIS A 78 5.33 9.38 -18.39
C HIS A 78 4.34 8.41 -17.77
N VAL A 79 3.11 8.88 -17.53
CA VAL A 79 2.00 8.06 -17.03
C VAL A 79 0.87 8.12 -18.04
N LEU A 80 0.59 6.99 -18.69
CA LEU A 80 -0.54 6.85 -19.61
C LEU A 80 -1.66 6.10 -18.91
N VAL A 81 -2.76 6.81 -18.62
CA VAL A 81 -3.98 6.23 -18.03
C VAL A 81 -4.94 5.72 -19.12
N HIS A 82 -5.92 4.91 -18.72
CA HIS A 82 -6.88 4.28 -19.64
C HIS A 82 -6.23 3.45 -20.76
N ALA A 83 -5.03 2.93 -20.50
CA ALA A 83 -4.29 2.05 -21.37
C ALA A 83 -4.20 0.65 -20.74
N HIS A 84 -4.85 -0.34 -21.35
CA HIS A 84 -4.79 -1.73 -20.91
C HIS A 84 -3.77 -2.48 -21.77
N VAL A 85 -2.65 -2.89 -21.17
CA VAL A 85 -1.65 -3.72 -21.85
C VAL A 85 -2.27 -5.06 -22.24
N THR A 86 -2.19 -5.43 -23.51
CA THR A 86 -2.78 -6.67 -24.04
C THR A 86 -1.73 -7.72 -24.37
N ARG A 87 -0.55 -7.31 -24.84
CA ARG A 87 0.53 -8.22 -25.22
C ARG A 87 1.89 -7.61 -24.95
N ILE A 88 2.85 -8.47 -24.65
CA ILE A 88 4.28 -8.14 -24.69
C ILE A 88 4.84 -8.86 -25.92
N ARG A 89 5.63 -8.15 -26.73
CA ARG A 89 6.12 -8.64 -28.02
C ARG A 89 7.56 -9.11 -27.88
N GLU A 90 7.79 -10.33 -28.34
CA GLU A 90 9.14 -10.85 -28.55
C GLU A 90 9.75 -10.13 -29.75
N GLU A 91 11.02 -9.76 -29.63
CA GLU A 91 11.68 -9.00 -30.68
C GLU A 91 12.09 -9.86 -31.86
N THR A 92 12.60 -11.08 -31.59
CA THR A 92 12.86 -12.08 -32.61
C THR A 92 12.51 -13.46 -32.06
N SER A 93 11.95 -14.35 -32.88
CA SER A 93 11.52 -15.70 -32.47
C SER A 93 12.65 -16.61 -31.97
N ARG A 94 13.91 -16.17 -32.04
CA ARG A 94 15.09 -16.91 -31.57
C ARG A 94 15.66 -16.36 -30.26
N SER A 95 15.15 -15.24 -29.76
CA SER A 95 15.62 -14.60 -28.53
C SER A 95 14.43 -14.28 -27.63
N LYS A 96 14.43 -14.78 -26.39
CA LYS A 96 13.45 -14.44 -25.35
C LYS A 96 13.63 -12.99 -24.83
N ARG A 97 13.84 -12.03 -25.73
CA ARG A 97 13.94 -10.60 -25.46
C ARG A 97 12.61 -9.94 -25.80
N PHE A 98 12.03 -9.27 -24.81
CA PHE A 98 10.73 -8.62 -24.88
C PHE A 98 10.89 -7.14 -24.61
N SER A 99 10.93 -6.33 -25.68
CA SER A 99 11.25 -4.89 -25.63
C SER A 99 10.08 -3.99 -26.03
N THR A 100 8.96 -4.57 -26.48
CA THR A 100 7.79 -3.82 -26.96
C THR A 100 6.52 -4.30 -26.27
N VAL A 101 5.61 -3.37 -25.96
CA VAL A 101 4.29 -3.66 -25.41
C VAL A 101 3.21 -3.17 -26.37
N GLU A 102 2.11 -3.91 -26.44
CA GLU A 102 0.89 -3.48 -27.09
C GLU A 102 -0.18 -3.21 -26.03
N PHE A 103 -0.95 -2.14 -26.22
CA PHE A 103 -2.02 -1.78 -25.31
C PHE A 103 -3.24 -1.26 -26.09
N MET A 104 -4.42 -1.46 -25.53
CA MET A 104 -5.64 -0.83 -26.01
C MET A 104 -5.87 0.44 -25.21
N SER A 105 -6.15 1.54 -25.90
CA SER A 105 -6.62 2.77 -25.27
C SER A 105 -8.14 2.83 -25.35
N ARG A 106 -8.79 3.15 -24.22
CA ARG A 106 -10.18 3.62 -24.25
C ARG A 106 -10.15 5.14 -24.36
N SER A 107 -10.63 5.67 -25.48
CA SER A 107 -11.02 7.09 -25.55
C SER A 107 -12.23 7.27 -24.62
N GLY A 108 -12.10 8.20 -23.67
CA GLY A 108 -13.22 8.69 -22.87
C GLY A 108 -14.21 9.48 -23.71
#